data_AF-A0A3N5LLQ3-F1
#
_entry.id   AF-A0A3N5LLQ3-F1
#
_cell.length_a   1.000
_cell.length_b   1.000
_cell.length_c   1.000
_cell.angle_alpha   90.00
_cell.angle_beta   90.00
_cell.angle_gamma   90.00
#
_symmetry.space_group_name_H-M   'P 1'
#
loop_
_entity.id
_entity.type
_entity.pdbx_description
1 polymer ?
#
loop_
_entity_poly.entity_id
_entity_poly.type
_entity_poly.pdbx_seq_one_letter_code
_entity_poly.pdbx_strand_id
1 'polypeptide(L)' 'MKKKIKKSHDRNRVKRLLRESYRLNKLELLNFSHQNNIKLNILFSLSYSGYKKYDELKFNEVFENEILLLSKIIKIYSKK' A
#
# COMPACT_ATOMS: atom_id res chain seq x y z
N MET A 1 -21.44 -6.91 -8.86
CA MET A 1 -20.67 -5.96 -8.02
C MET A 1 -20.42 -4.65 -8.80
N LYS A 2 -21.16 -3.57 -8.49
CA LYS A 2 -20.92 -2.25 -9.11
C LYS A 2 -19.47 -1.80 -8.82
N LYS A 3 -18.72 -1.41 -9.86
CA LYS A 3 -17.34 -0.92 -9.74
C LYS A 3 -17.33 0.33 -8.86
N LYS A 4 -16.81 0.19 -7.62
CA LYS A 4 -16.86 1.20 -6.55
C LYS A 4 -16.13 2.51 -6.91
N ILE A 5 -15.11 2.42 -7.78
CA ILE A 5 -14.53 3.56 -8.51
C ILE A 5 -15.13 3.54 -9.92
N LYS A 6 -15.96 4.54 -10.20
CA LYS A 6 -16.78 4.61 -11.42
C LYS A 6 -15.93 4.62 -12.69
N LYS A 7 -14.82 5.39 -12.70
CA LYS A 7 -14.00 5.58 -13.91
C LYS A 7 -12.74 4.71 -13.92
N SER A 8 -12.38 4.18 -15.09
CA SER A 8 -11.22 3.29 -15.22
C SER A 8 -9.89 4.01 -15.04
N HIS A 9 -9.81 5.27 -15.49
CA HIS A 9 -8.62 6.09 -15.33
C HIS A 9 -8.29 6.34 -13.85
N ASP A 10 -9.28 6.61 -13.02
CA ASP A 10 -9.11 6.81 -11.58
C ASP A 10 -8.51 5.56 -10.92
N ARG A 11 -9.04 4.38 -11.24
CA ARG A 11 -8.49 3.10 -10.74
C ARG A 11 -7.04 2.91 -11.14
N ASN A 12 -6.70 3.22 -12.38
CA ASN A 12 -5.33 3.09 -12.88
C ASN A 12 -4.39 4.09 -12.22
N ARG A 13 -4.87 5.32 -11.98
CA ARG A 13 -4.13 6.35 -11.25
C ARG A 13 -3.82 5.90 -9.83
N VAL A 14 -4.81 5.43 -9.07
CA VAL A 14 -4.60 4.94 -7.71
C VAL A 14 -3.62 3.76 -7.69
N LYS A 15 -3.78 2.79 -8.60
CA LYS A 15 -2.84 1.67 -8.75
C LYS A 15 -1.41 2.15 -9.05
N ARG A 16 -1.24 3.21 -9.85
CA ARG A 16 0.08 3.81 -10.13
C ARG A 16 0.68 4.44 -8.87
N LEU A 17 -0.09 5.27 -8.15
CA LEU A 17 0.39 5.89 -6.91
C LEU A 17 0.85 4.85 -5.90
N LEU A 18 0.03 3.82 -5.67
CA LEU A 18 0.32 2.77 -4.71
C LEU A 18 1.55 1.94 -5.12
N ARG A 19 1.68 1.57 -6.40
CA ARG A 19 2.89 0.86 -6.86
C ARG A 19 4.15 1.69 -6.68
N GLU A 20 4.08 3.00 -6.94
CA GLU A 20 5.24 3.86 -6.85
C GLU A 20 5.65 4.11 -5.39
N SER A 21 4.66 4.34 -4.54
CA SER A 21 4.84 4.41 -3.08
C SER A 21 5.47 3.11 -2.53
N TYR A 22 4.94 1.94 -2.90
CA TYR A 22 5.54 0.65 -2.54
C TYR A 22 6.98 0.50 -3.07
N ARG A 23 7.24 0.89 -4.32
CA ARG A 23 8.58 0.80 -4.93
C ARG A 23 9.62 1.56 -4.12
N LEU A 24 9.27 2.76 -3.63
CA LEU A 24 10.16 3.62 -2.86
C LEU A 24 10.39 3.12 -1.43
N ASN A 25 9.38 2.49 -0.80
CA ASN A 25 9.42 2.17 0.63
C ASN A 25 9.66 0.68 0.96
N LYS A 26 9.55 -0.24 0.00
CA LYS A 26 9.63 -1.69 0.27
C LYS A 26 11.00 -2.20 0.74
N LEU A 27 12.08 -1.44 0.55
CA LEU A 27 13.44 -1.92 0.76
C LEU A 27 13.67 -2.41 2.21
N GLU A 28 13.21 -1.62 3.18
CA GLU A 28 13.34 -1.97 4.60
C GLU A 28 12.63 -3.31 4.92
N LEU A 29 11.39 -3.46 4.44
CA LEU A 29 10.61 -4.69 4.62
C LEU A 29 11.28 -5.90 3.95
N LEU A 30 11.82 -5.73 2.75
CA LEU A 30 12.51 -6.80 2.03
C LEU A 30 13.77 -7.24 2.77
N ASN A 31 14.57 -6.28 3.25
CA ASN A 31 15.77 -6.58 4.02
C ASN A 31 15.43 -7.31 5.33
N PHE A 32 14.43 -6.82 6.06
CA PHE A 32 13.92 -7.48 7.26
C PHE A 32 13.45 -8.91 6.97
N SER A 33 12.68 -9.10 5.89
CA SER A 33 12.15 -10.42 5.52
C SER A 33 13.27 -11.38 5.14
N HIS A 34 14.28 -10.91 4.40
CA HIS A 34 15.44 -11.70 4.03
C HIS A 34 16.28 -12.11 5.24
N GLN A 35 16.59 -11.18 6.14
CA GLN A 35 17.36 -11.43 7.36
C GLN A 35 16.68 -12.44 8.30
N ASN A 36 15.35 -12.44 8.35
CA ASN A 36 14.58 -13.33 9.21
C ASN A 36 14.05 -14.58 8.48
N ASN A 37 14.48 -14.83 7.24
CA ASN A 37 14.02 -15.93 6.39
C ASN A 37 12.48 -16.03 6.28
N ILE A 38 11.81 -14.88 6.20
CA ILE A 38 10.35 -14.75 6.08
C ILE A 38 9.97 -14.62 4.61
N LYS A 39 9.07 -15.47 4.13
CA LYS A 39 8.46 -15.35 2.81
C LYS A 39 7.15 -14.57 2.92
N LEU A 40 7.09 -13.38 2.30
CA LEU A 40 5.91 -12.52 2.29
C LEU A 40 5.30 -12.41 0.89
N ASN A 41 3.98 -12.58 0.80
CA ASN A 41 3.18 -12.23 -0.36
C ASN A 41 2.23 -11.09 0.03
N ILE A 42 2.33 -9.95 -0.65
CA ILE A 42 1.55 -8.74 -0.32
C ILE A 42 0.51 -8.48 -1.41
N LEU A 43 -0.75 -8.41 -1.00
CA LEU A 43 -1.87 -8.02 -1.86
C LEU A 43 -2.46 -6.70 -1.37
N PHE A 44 -2.44 -5.69 -2.23
CA PHE A 44 -3.09 -4.41 -1.96
C PHE A 44 -4.53 -4.42 -2.46
N SER A 45 -5.47 -4.13 -1.56
CA SER A 45 -6.89 -3.98 -1.88
C SER A 45 -7.37 -2.59 -1.50
N LEU A 46 -8.00 -1.90 -2.45
CA LEU A 46 -8.53 -0.55 -2.24
C LEU A 46 -9.91 -0.63 -1.59
N SER A 47 -10.03 -0.09 -0.37
CA SER A 47 -11.31 0.08 0.31
C SER A 47 -11.97 1.41 -0.08
N TYR A 48 -13.30 1.41 -0.19
CA TYR A 48 -14.07 2.57 -0.63
C TYR A 48 -14.06 3.73 0.38
N SER A 49 -13.83 3.44 1.68
CA SER A 49 -13.76 4.45 2.74
C SER A 49 -12.60 5.43 2.55
N GLY A 50 -11.47 4.99 1.99
CA GLY A 50 -10.35 5.88 1.68
C GLY A 50 -10.61 6.80 0.47
N TYR A 51 -11.43 6.35 -0.49
CA TYR A 51 -11.71 7.10 -1.72
C TYR A 51 -12.82 8.14 -1.53
N LYS A 52 -13.81 7.89 -0.66
CA LYS A 52 -14.93 8.83 -0.44
C LYS A 52 -14.51 10.15 0.21
N LYS A 53 -13.36 10.15 0.88
CA LYS A 53 -12.84 11.30 1.64
C LYS A 53 -12.13 12.33 0.75
N TYR A 54 -11.82 11.99 -0.50
CA TYR A 54 -11.05 12.83 -1.41
C TYR A 54 -11.59 12.74 -2.84
N ASP A 55 -11.91 13.89 -3.45
CA ASP A 55 -12.23 13.95 -4.88
C ASP A 55 -11.05 13.49 -5.76
N GLU A 56 -9.82 13.67 -5.26
CA GLU A 56 -8.59 13.15 -5.84
C GLU A 56 -7.61 12.68 -4.74
N LEU A 57 -7.15 11.43 -4.83
CA LEU A 57 -6.15 10.87 -3.92
C LEU A 57 -4.76 11.45 -4.22
N LYS A 58 -4.09 12.10 -3.25
CA LYS A 58 -2.75 12.66 -3.46
C LYS A 58 -1.66 11.62 -3.21
N PHE A 59 -0.51 11.78 -3.87
CA PHE A 59 0.61 10.85 -3.70
C PHE A 59 1.11 10.81 -2.25
N ASN A 60 1.28 11.97 -1.61
CA ASN A 60 1.78 12.06 -0.24
C ASN A 60 0.91 11.29 0.75
N GLU A 61 -0.42 11.31 0.58
CA GLU A 61 -1.34 10.57 1.44
C GLU A 61 -1.19 9.06 1.27
N VAL A 62 -0.97 8.59 0.04
CA VAL A 62 -0.67 7.17 -0.22
C VAL A 62 0.67 6.80 0.39
N PHE A 63 1.67 7.66 0.21
CA PHE A 63 3.03 7.45 0.66
C PHE A 63 3.15 7.31 2.17
N GLU A 64 2.55 8.22 2.94
CA GLU A 64 2.55 8.18 4.41
C GLU A 64 1.83 6.94 4.94
N ASN A 65 0.67 6.60 4.37
CA ASN A 65 -0.08 5.42 4.76
C ASN A 65 0.67 4.12 4.44
N GLU A 66 1.40 4.09 3.33
CA GLU A 66 2.20 2.93 2.93
C GLU A 66 3.37 2.71 3.91
N ILE A 67 4.12 3.75 4.24
CA ILE A 67 5.20 3.66 5.25
C ILE A 67 4.65 3.12 6.58
N LEU A 68 3.51 3.66 7.02
CA LEU A 68 2.88 3.20 8.25
C LEU A 68 2.43 1.74 8.17
N LEU A 69 1.93 1.29 7.02
CA LEU A 69 1.53 -0.10 6.81
C LEU A 69 2.74 -1.05 6.83
N LEU A 70 3.80 -0.72 6.09
CA LEU A 70 4.99 -1.57 6.00
C LEU A 70 5.71 -1.69 7.35
N SER A 71 5.85 -0.58 8.09
CA SER A 71 6.43 -0.59 9.45
C SER A 71 5.60 -1.42 10.44
N LYS A 72 4.27 -1.41 10.32
CA LYS A 72 3.39 -2.29 11.10
C LYS A 72 3.62 -3.76 10.78
N ILE A 73 3.80 -4.12 9.51
CA ILE A 73 4.11 -5.50 9.11
C ILE A 73 5.43 -5.94 9.76
N ILE A 74 6.49 -5.14 9.65
CA ILE A 74 7.79 -5.43 10.30
C ILE A 74 7.59 -5.66 11.81
N LYS A 75 6.87 -4.76 12.47
CA LYS A 75 6.61 -4.86 13.93
C LYS A 75 5.83 -6.12 14.32
N ILE A 76 4.88 -6.57 13.51
CA ILE A 76 4.11 -7.80 13.76
C ILE A 76 5.04 -9.02 13.71
N TYR A 77 5.92 -9.09 12.72
CA TYR A 77 6.82 -10.21 12.56
C TYR A 77 8.05 -10.14 13.47
N SER A 78 8.41 -8.97 14.00
CA SER A 78 9.50 -8.81 14.98
C SER A 78 9.13 -9.31 16.39
N LYS A 79 7.84 -9.47 16.68
CA LYS A 79 7.33 -9.95 17.99
C LYS A 79 7.10 -11.45 18.04
N LYS A 80 7.32 -12.14 16.92
CA LYS A 80 7.09 -13.57 16.76
C LYS A 80 8.41 -14.31 16.91
#